data_AF-A0A2E7BNE6-F1
#
_entry.id   AF-A0A2E7BNE6-F1
#
_cell.length_a   1.000
_cell.length_b   1.000
_cell.length_c   1.000
_cell.angle_alpha   90.00
_cell.angle_beta   90.00
_cell.angle_gamma   90.00
#
_symmetry.space_group_name_H-M   'P 1'
#
loop_
_entity.id
_entity.type
_entity.pdbx_description
1 polymer ?
#
loop_
_entity_poly.entity_id
_entity_poly.type
_entity_poly.pdbx_seq_one_letter_code
_entity_poly.pdbx_strand_id
1 'polypeptide(L)'
;MRSSILVLSLAKVIVLVGCGLCLTAGPVLSQPRDGAGSCRGFSGRRAGSLADGLVGVMASLGRLNLSQDQQDRVRGVKEEKEATLRAAEALVYGLRRTLHEAMVAEVLNEQKIRSVAVELGLAEGNLSVERARTRSQIWQLLTPDQQESVQRTEARFRECLEQRRQVTGRRGRGRRR
;
A
#
# COMPACT_ATOMS: atom_id res chain seq x y z
N MET A 1 45.02 47.66 -44.57
CA MET A 1 45.00 49.02 -45.16
C MET A 1 43.66 49.21 -45.85
N ARG A 2 42.91 50.23 -45.41
CA ARG A 2 42.00 51.13 -46.19
C ARG A 2 41.14 50.44 -47.28
N SER A 3 39.81 50.45 -47.22
CA SER A 3 38.91 51.61 -47.15
C SER A 3 37.48 51.06 -46.89
N SER A 4 36.61 51.61 -46.05
CA SER A 4 35.94 52.93 -46.18
C SER A 4 35.29 53.04 -47.57
N ILE A 5 34.03 53.35 -47.81
CA ILE A 5 33.05 54.17 -47.10
C ILE A 5 31.90 54.36 -48.12
N LEU A 6 30.65 54.45 -47.65
CA LEU A 6 29.50 55.03 -48.37
C LEU A 6 29.01 54.21 -49.59
N VAL A 7 27.73 54.15 -49.96
CA VAL A 7 26.71 55.18 -50.16
C VAL A 7 25.38 54.39 -50.10
N LEU A 8 24.49 54.64 -49.14
CA LEU A 8 23.37 55.59 -49.23
C LEU A 8 22.41 55.33 -50.42
N SER A 9 21.13 55.60 -50.15
CA SER A 9 20.03 55.85 -51.10
C SER A 9 19.20 54.62 -51.48
N LEU A 10 18.06 54.44 -50.79
CA LEU A 10 16.72 54.91 -51.22
C LEU A 10 16.10 53.93 -52.23
N ALA A 11 15.25 53.03 -51.75
CA ALA A 11 13.79 53.23 -51.66
C ALA A 11 13.07 53.14 -53.02
N LYS A 12 12.18 52.13 -53.10
CA LYS A 12 10.87 52.07 -53.80
C LYS A 12 10.51 50.58 -53.88
N VAL A 13 9.70 50.05 -52.97
CA VAL A 13 8.22 50.09 -52.96
C VAL A 13 7.65 49.67 -54.30
N ILE A 14 6.89 48.57 -54.29
CA ILE A 14 5.64 48.24 -55.03
C ILE A 14 5.49 46.70 -54.88
N VAL A 15 4.65 46.20 -53.96
CA VAL A 15 3.20 45.88 -54.16
C VAL A 15 3.07 44.67 -55.10
N LEU A 16 2.35 43.56 -54.84
CA LEU A 16 1.45 43.07 -53.80
C LEU A 16 1.03 41.65 -54.28
N VAL A 17 0.34 40.90 -53.42
CA VAL A 17 -0.57 39.76 -53.73
C VAL A 17 0.00 38.34 -53.61
N GLY A 18 -0.62 37.57 -52.71
CA GLY A 18 -0.72 36.10 -52.73
C GLY A 18 -0.32 35.46 -51.40
N CYS A 19 -1.18 35.42 -50.36
CA CYS A 19 -2.13 34.32 -50.11
C CYS A 19 -1.42 32.94 -50.12
N GLY A 20 -1.26 32.16 -49.06
CA GLY A 20 -1.83 32.17 -47.71
C GLY A 20 -1.39 30.88 -46.98
N LEU A 21 -2.02 30.65 -45.83
CA LEU A 21 -2.06 29.41 -45.02
C LEU A 21 -0.93 29.14 -43.99
N CYS A 22 -1.14 29.73 -42.81
CA CYS A 22 -1.02 29.19 -41.46
C CYS A 22 -0.03 28.04 -41.16
N LEU A 23 1.11 28.42 -40.60
CA LEU A 23 1.84 27.63 -39.61
C LEU A 23 1.07 27.59 -38.29
N THR A 24 0.83 26.40 -37.73
CA THR A 24 0.74 26.25 -36.27
C THR A 24 1.68 25.12 -35.84
N ALA A 25 2.73 25.53 -35.14
CA ALA A 25 3.62 24.64 -34.41
C ALA A 25 2.81 23.96 -33.30
N GLY A 26 2.63 22.65 -33.40
CA GLY A 26 2.02 21.88 -32.33
C GLY A 26 2.94 21.85 -31.11
N PRO A 27 2.48 22.24 -29.91
CA PRO A 27 3.24 21.97 -28.70
C PRO A 27 3.23 20.47 -28.48
N VAL A 28 4.41 19.85 -28.50
CA VAL A 28 4.64 18.53 -27.89
C VAL A 28 4.29 18.68 -26.41
N LEU A 29 3.08 18.28 -26.04
CA LEU A 29 2.74 18.01 -24.66
C LEU A 29 3.53 16.77 -24.26
N SER A 30 4.73 17.00 -23.72
CA SER A 30 5.38 16.07 -22.82
C SER A 30 4.43 15.86 -21.63
N GLN A 31 3.55 14.87 -21.74
CA GLN A 31 2.78 14.39 -20.62
C GLN A 31 3.79 13.90 -19.58
N PRO A 32 3.78 14.44 -18.34
CA PRO A 32 4.46 13.77 -17.26
C PRO A 32 3.85 12.37 -17.18
N ARG A 33 4.70 11.36 -17.32
CA ARG A 33 4.33 9.99 -17.06
C ARG A 33 4.08 9.94 -15.56
N ASP A 34 2.83 10.16 -15.17
CA ASP A 34 2.33 9.86 -13.84
C ASP A 34 2.49 8.35 -13.65
N GLY A 35 3.69 7.96 -13.25
CA GLY A 35 3.98 6.66 -12.70
C GLY A 35 3.24 6.60 -11.38
N ALA A 36 1.95 6.28 -11.45
CA ALA A 36 1.16 5.78 -10.32
C ALA A 36 2.06 4.79 -9.57
N GLY A 37 2.51 5.22 -8.39
CA GLY A 37 3.53 4.56 -7.60
C GLY A 37 3.21 3.08 -7.52
N SER A 38 3.99 2.27 -8.24
CA SER A 38 3.56 0.92 -8.48
C SER A 38 3.58 0.17 -7.14
N CYS A 39 2.40 -0.23 -6.66
CA CYS A 39 2.18 -1.18 -5.56
C CYS A 39 2.79 -2.57 -5.82
N ARG A 40 3.78 -2.67 -6.70
CA ARG A 40 4.36 -3.90 -7.25
C ARG A 40 5.14 -4.71 -6.21
N GLY A 41 5.56 -4.07 -5.11
CA GLY A 41 6.18 -4.71 -3.95
C GLY A 41 5.20 -5.18 -2.85
N PHE A 42 3.91 -4.83 -2.95
CA PHE A 42 2.86 -5.32 -2.04
C PHE A 42 2.06 -6.46 -2.67
N SER A 43 2.80 -7.36 -3.32
CA SER A 43 2.23 -8.49 -4.07
C SER A 43 2.01 -9.68 -3.15
N GLY A 44 0.73 -10.03 -2.99
CA GLY A 44 0.33 -11.42 -2.86
C GLY A 44 0.58 -12.10 -1.52
N ARG A 45 -0.34 -11.89 -0.58
CA ARG A 45 -0.96 -12.94 0.24
C ARG A 45 -2.31 -12.40 0.71
N ARG A 46 -3.28 -13.28 0.90
CA ARG A 46 -4.69 -12.99 1.21
C ARG A 46 -4.81 -11.78 2.15
N ALA A 47 -5.46 -10.71 1.68
CA ALA A 47 -5.81 -9.57 2.53
C ALA A 47 -6.97 -10.01 3.45
N GLY A 48 -6.65 -10.84 4.45
CA GLY A 48 -7.57 -11.26 5.49
C GLY A 48 -7.45 -10.28 6.65
N SER A 49 -8.48 -9.46 6.83
CA SER A 49 -8.63 -8.51 7.94
C SER A 49 -7.67 -7.31 7.97
N LEU A 50 -8.23 -6.15 8.33
CA LEU A 50 -7.49 -4.96 8.73
C LEU A 50 -6.55 -5.23 9.94
N ALA A 51 -6.76 -6.34 10.66
CA ALA A 51 -5.90 -6.84 11.73
C ALA A 51 -4.50 -7.31 11.27
N ASP A 52 -4.30 -7.57 9.97
CA ASP A 52 -2.97 -7.85 9.39
C ASP A 52 -2.09 -6.59 9.25
N GLY A 53 -2.57 -5.42 9.72
CA GLY A 53 -1.74 -4.22 9.88
C GLY A 53 -0.46 -4.47 10.68
N LEU A 54 -0.46 -5.43 11.61
CA LEU A 54 0.75 -5.83 12.35
C LEU A 54 1.81 -6.50 11.47
N VAL A 55 1.40 -7.25 10.44
CA VAL A 55 2.32 -7.87 9.48
C VAL A 55 3.04 -6.78 8.68
N GLY A 56 2.33 -5.70 8.34
CA GLY A 56 2.94 -4.54 7.68
C GLY A 56 4.03 -3.85 8.51
N VAL A 57 3.87 -3.86 9.84
CA VAL A 57 4.81 -3.27 10.80
C VAL A 57 6.01 -4.18 11.03
N MET A 58 5.77 -5.46 11.28
CA MET A 58 6.86 -6.41 11.53
C MET A 58 7.70 -6.61 10.27
N ALA A 59 7.09 -6.55 9.09
CA ALA A 59 7.80 -6.53 7.81
C ALA A 59 8.56 -5.21 7.57
N SER A 60 8.14 -4.08 8.17
CA SER A 60 8.84 -2.81 8.05
C SER A 60 10.03 -2.68 9.02
N LEU A 61 10.01 -3.37 10.17
CA LEU A 61 11.16 -3.43 11.09
C LEU A 61 12.42 -4.00 10.42
N GLY A 62 12.29 -4.98 9.52
CA GLY A 62 13.43 -5.51 8.75
C GLY A 62 14.05 -4.51 7.78
N ARG A 63 13.40 -3.36 7.57
CA ARG A 63 13.91 -2.22 6.78
C ARG A 63 14.38 -1.06 7.66
N LEU A 64 14.22 -1.15 8.98
CA LEU A 64 14.78 -0.18 9.90
C LEU A 64 16.23 -0.58 10.19
N ASN A 65 17.12 0.40 10.21
CA ASN A 65 18.48 0.22 10.73
C ASN A 65 18.41 0.15 12.26
N LEU A 66 17.99 -1.01 12.78
CA LEU A 66 18.00 -1.30 14.22
C LEU A 66 19.45 -1.55 14.67
N SER A 67 19.84 -0.95 15.79
CA SER A 67 21.11 -1.30 16.44
C SER A 67 21.10 -2.77 16.89
N GLN A 68 22.29 -3.35 17.13
CA GLN A 68 22.40 -4.73 17.60
C GLN A 68 21.58 -4.96 18.88
N ASP A 69 21.72 -4.04 19.86
CA ASP A 69 20.97 -4.09 21.11
C ASP A 69 19.45 -4.02 20.89
N GLN A 70 18.98 -3.20 19.94
CA GLN A 70 17.56 -3.14 19.58
C GLN A 70 17.08 -4.45 18.95
N GLN A 71 17.88 -5.05 18.06
CA GLN A 71 17.55 -6.34 17.42
C GLN A 71 17.41 -7.45 18.45
N ASP A 72 18.32 -7.50 19.42
CA ASP A 72 18.30 -8.52 20.48
C ASP A 72 17.09 -8.35 21.40
N ARG A 73 16.74 -7.12 21.77
CA ARG A 73 15.52 -6.84 22.55
C ARG A 73 14.24 -7.18 21.77
N VAL A 74 14.18 -6.84 20.48
CA VAL A 74 13.05 -7.20 19.62
C VAL A 74 12.92 -8.72 19.49
N ARG A 75 14.03 -9.44 19.37
CA ARG A 75 14.04 -10.90 19.34
C ARG A 75 13.52 -11.49 20.65
N GLY A 76 13.96 -10.98 21.79
CA GLY A 76 13.46 -11.41 23.10
C GLY A 76 11.95 -11.23 23.26
N VAL A 77 11.40 -10.07 22.83
CA VAL A 77 9.94 -9.85 22.82
C VAL A 77 9.21 -10.87 21.95
N LYS A 78 9.76 -11.19 20.77
CA LYS A 78 9.14 -12.17 19.86
C LYS A 78 9.18 -13.58 20.44
N GLU A 79 10.32 -14.00 20.99
CA GLU A 79 10.50 -15.32 21.60
C GLU A 79 9.56 -15.50 22.80
N GLU A 80 9.44 -14.48 23.66
CA GLU A 80 8.52 -14.49 24.80
C GLU A 80 7.06 -14.72 24.37
N LYS A 81 6.63 -14.10 23.25
CA LYS A 81 5.25 -14.17 22.77
C LYS A 81 4.99 -15.30 21.77
N GLU A 82 6.03 -15.99 21.30
CA GLU A 82 5.93 -16.92 20.16
C GLU A 82 4.93 -18.04 20.42
N ALA A 83 5.01 -18.70 21.58
CA ALA A 83 4.12 -19.81 21.93
C ALA A 83 2.66 -19.35 22.04
N THR A 84 2.41 -18.22 22.72
CA THR A 84 1.08 -17.64 22.89
C THR A 84 0.44 -17.25 21.55
N LEU A 85 1.20 -16.56 20.69
CA LEU A 85 0.72 -16.17 19.37
C LEU A 85 0.47 -17.37 18.48
N ARG A 86 1.37 -18.37 18.47
CA ARG A 86 1.17 -19.61 17.70
C ARG A 86 -0.08 -20.36 18.13
N ALA A 87 -0.31 -20.49 19.43
CA ALA A 87 -1.51 -21.16 19.96
C ALA A 87 -2.79 -20.41 19.57
N ALA A 88 -2.81 -19.08 19.72
CA ALA A 88 -3.95 -18.25 19.33
C ALA A 88 -4.23 -18.31 17.82
N GLU A 89 -3.19 -18.30 16.98
CA GLU A 89 -3.32 -18.45 15.53
C GLU A 89 -3.86 -19.82 15.12
N ALA A 90 -3.34 -20.89 15.74
CA ALA A 90 -3.81 -22.24 15.51
C ALA A 90 -5.30 -22.39 15.89
N LEU A 91 -5.72 -21.79 16.99
CA LEU A 91 -7.11 -21.78 17.44
C LEU A 91 -8.02 -21.05 16.44
N VAL A 92 -7.63 -19.86 15.99
CA VAL A 92 -8.38 -19.10 14.96
C VAL A 92 -8.48 -19.92 13.66
N TYR A 93 -7.39 -20.55 13.22
CA TYR A 93 -7.39 -21.39 12.03
C TYR A 93 -8.34 -22.59 12.19
N GLY A 94 -8.29 -23.27 13.34
CA GLY A 94 -9.19 -24.37 13.68
C GLY A 94 -10.65 -23.94 13.62
N LEU A 95 -11.02 -22.83 14.28
CA LEU A 95 -12.39 -22.33 14.30
C LEU A 95 -12.90 -21.89 12.92
N ARG A 96 -12.05 -21.30 12.08
CA ARG A 96 -12.42 -20.99 10.67
C ARG A 96 -12.74 -22.26 9.89
N ARG A 97 -11.95 -23.32 10.08
CA ARG A 97 -12.20 -24.62 9.45
C ARG A 97 -13.50 -25.23 9.97
N THR A 98 -13.70 -25.26 11.28
CA THR A 98 -14.94 -25.78 11.90
C THR A 98 -16.17 -25.01 11.44
N LEU A 99 -16.07 -23.68 11.30
CA LEU A 99 -17.17 -22.85 10.80
C LEU A 99 -17.47 -23.20 9.34
N HIS A 100 -16.45 -23.34 8.51
CA HIS A 100 -16.61 -23.75 7.12
C HIS A 100 -17.29 -25.12 7.01
N GLU A 101 -16.82 -26.11 7.77
CA GLU A 101 -17.41 -27.46 7.83
C GLU A 101 -18.87 -27.42 8.28
N ALA A 102 -19.23 -26.58 9.26
CA ALA A 102 -20.62 -26.42 9.69
C ALA A 102 -21.53 -25.78 8.63
N MET A 103 -20.99 -24.90 7.79
CA MET A 103 -21.74 -24.25 6.71
C MET A 103 -21.99 -25.16 5.50
N VAL A 104 -21.10 -26.11 5.23
CA VAL A 104 -21.19 -27.04 4.08
C VAL A 104 -21.70 -28.42 4.46
N ALA A 105 -22.17 -28.61 5.70
CA ALA A 105 -22.77 -29.85 6.16
C ALA A 105 -24.05 -30.16 5.39
N GLU A 106 -24.33 -31.45 5.18
CA GLU A 106 -25.52 -31.93 4.47
C GLU A 106 -26.83 -31.46 5.16
N VAL A 107 -26.82 -31.44 6.49
CA VAL A 107 -27.94 -30.95 7.31
C VAL A 107 -27.56 -29.62 7.96
N LEU A 108 -28.37 -28.59 7.72
CA LEU A 108 -28.19 -27.29 8.33
C LEU A 108 -28.35 -27.37 9.85
N ASN A 109 -27.31 -26.98 10.57
CA ASN A 109 -27.35 -26.78 12.02
C ASN A 109 -27.01 -25.33 12.33
N GLU A 110 -28.04 -24.47 12.36
CA GLU A 110 -27.88 -23.05 12.65
C GLU A 110 -27.23 -22.78 14.00
N GLN A 111 -27.58 -23.58 15.02
CA GLN A 111 -27.03 -23.38 16.36
C GLN A 111 -25.52 -23.63 16.39
N LYS A 112 -25.04 -24.66 15.69
CA LYS A 112 -23.62 -24.94 15.54
C LYS A 112 -22.91 -23.79 14.82
N ILE A 113 -23.46 -23.32 13.69
CA ILE A 113 -22.89 -22.20 12.94
C ILE A 113 -22.77 -20.95 13.83
N ARG A 114 -23.85 -20.59 14.55
CA ARG A 114 -23.85 -19.42 15.45
C ARG A 114 -22.83 -19.56 16.57
N SER A 115 -22.75 -20.73 17.22
CA SER A 115 -21.79 -20.98 18.30
C SER A 115 -20.35 -20.82 17.84
N VAL A 116 -19.96 -21.48 16.75
CA VAL A 116 -18.59 -21.44 16.22
C VAL A 116 -18.24 -20.03 15.71
N ALA A 117 -19.21 -19.30 15.14
CA ALA A 117 -19.00 -17.92 14.74
C ALA A 117 -18.70 -16.99 15.93
N VAL A 118 -19.41 -17.15 17.05
CA VAL A 118 -19.14 -16.39 18.29
C VAL A 118 -17.76 -16.72 18.84
N GLU A 119 -17.41 -18.00 18.93
CA GLU A 119 -16.09 -18.45 19.38
C GLU A 119 -14.97 -17.91 18.48
N LEU A 120 -15.17 -17.94 17.16
CA LEU A 120 -14.22 -17.40 16.20
C LEU A 120 -14.01 -15.89 16.41
N GLY A 121 -15.08 -15.13 16.59
CA GLY A 121 -14.99 -13.70 16.85
C GLY A 121 -14.20 -13.36 18.11
N LEU A 122 -14.44 -14.11 19.21
CA LEU A 122 -13.67 -13.97 20.45
C LEU A 122 -12.19 -14.31 20.26
N ALA A 123 -11.90 -15.41 19.55
CA ALA A 123 -10.54 -15.84 19.25
C ALA A 123 -9.77 -14.81 18.42
N GLU A 124 -10.39 -14.26 17.38
CA GLU A 124 -9.79 -13.22 16.54
C GLU A 124 -9.54 -11.93 17.32
N GLY A 125 -10.46 -11.56 18.22
CA GLY A 125 -10.29 -10.42 19.13
C GLY A 125 -9.09 -10.61 20.05
N ASN A 126 -9.00 -11.76 20.72
CA ASN A 126 -7.90 -12.07 21.64
C ASN A 126 -6.54 -12.09 20.91
N LEU A 127 -6.47 -12.72 19.73
CA LEU A 127 -5.26 -12.70 18.90
C LEU A 127 -4.87 -11.26 18.52
N SER A 128 -5.84 -10.42 18.19
CA SER A 128 -5.58 -9.01 17.84
C SER A 128 -5.01 -8.21 19.02
N VAL A 129 -5.50 -8.48 20.24
CA VAL A 129 -4.95 -7.87 21.47
C VAL A 129 -3.51 -8.31 21.73
N GLU A 130 -3.20 -9.60 21.60
CA GLU A 130 -1.82 -10.11 21.79
C GLU A 130 -0.85 -9.53 20.77
N ARG A 131 -1.30 -9.42 19.51
CA ARG A 131 -0.56 -8.74 18.45
C ARG A 131 -0.31 -7.26 18.80
N ALA A 132 -1.34 -6.53 19.24
CA ALA A 132 -1.23 -5.13 19.62
C ALA A 132 -0.26 -4.91 20.80
N ARG A 133 -0.31 -5.78 21.82
CA ARG A 133 0.64 -5.77 22.95
C ARG A 133 2.08 -5.94 22.48
N THR A 134 2.32 -6.94 21.64
CA THR A 134 3.64 -7.22 21.06
C THR A 134 4.17 -6.02 20.27
N ARG A 135 3.33 -5.40 19.43
CA ARG A 135 3.72 -4.17 18.70
C ARG A 135 4.01 -3.02 19.63
N SER A 136 3.21 -2.81 20.68
CA SER A 136 3.42 -1.72 21.63
C SER A 136 4.76 -1.85 22.35
N GLN A 137 5.14 -3.07 22.76
CA GLN A 137 6.45 -3.34 23.35
C GLN A 137 7.59 -3.04 22.39
N ILE A 138 7.48 -3.49 21.12
CA ILE A 138 8.50 -3.20 20.11
C ILE A 138 8.58 -1.70 19.79
N TRP A 139 7.45 -1.00 19.74
CA TRP A 139 7.39 0.44 19.47
C TRP A 139 8.21 1.26 20.47
N GLN A 140 8.18 0.87 21.75
CA GLN A 140 8.94 1.51 22.82
C GLN A 140 10.46 1.32 22.70
N LEU A 141 10.92 0.35 21.90
CA LEU A 141 12.34 0.12 21.62
C LEU A 141 12.89 1.00 20.49
N LEU A 142 12.02 1.62 19.70
CA LEU A 142 12.39 2.42 18.53
C LEU A 142 12.73 3.85 18.92
N THR A 143 13.68 4.45 18.20
CA THR A 143 13.97 5.89 18.30
C THR A 143 12.84 6.72 17.65
N PRO A 144 12.72 8.02 17.97
CA PRO A 144 11.73 8.89 17.33
C PRO A 144 11.79 8.86 15.79
N ASP A 145 13.00 8.90 15.22
CA ASP A 145 13.20 8.85 13.76
C ASP A 145 12.76 7.50 13.15
N GLN A 146 13.05 6.40 13.86
CA GLN A 146 12.60 5.06 13.45
C GLN A 146 11.07 4.95 13.52
N GLN A 147 10.43 5.51 14.56
CA GLN A 147 8.97 5.57 14.70
C GLN A 147 8.33 6.35 13.56
N GLU A 148 8.92 7.48 13.15
CA GLU A 148 8.45 8.28 12.02
C GLU A 148 8.55 7.49 10.69
N SER A 149 9.65 6.76 10.49
CA SER A 149 9.84 5.89 9.32
C SER A 149 8.77 4.78 9.24
N VAL A 150 8.42 4.17 10.38
CA VAL A 150 7.33 3.19 10.46
C VAL A 150 6.00 3.82 10.09
N GLN A 151 5.66 4.99 10.65
CA GLN A 151 4.41 5.70 10.34
C GLN A 151 4.29 6.06 8.85
N ARG A 152 5.38 6.56 8.25
CA ARG A 152 5.44 6.85 6.81
C ARG A 152 5.21 5.60 5.96
N THR A 153 5.77 4.47 6.38
CA THR A 153 5.58 3.18 5.69
C THR A 153 4.13 2.69 5.82
N GLU A 154 3.53 2.80 7.01
CA GLU A 154 2.13 2.45 7.26
C GLU A 154 1.15 3.31 6.44
N ALA A 155 1.41 4.62 6.34
CA ALA A 155 0.59 5.54 5.55
C ALA A 155 0.60 5.16 4.05
N ARG A 156 1.80 4.95 3.49
CA ARG A 156 1.96 4.48 2.09
C ARG A 156 1.27 3.15 1.86
N PHE A 157 1.35 2.24 2.83
CA PHE A 157 0.68 0.95 2.73
C PHE A 157 -0.85 1.12 2.70
N ARG A 158 -1.40 1.97 3.57
CA ARG A 158 -2.84 2.27 3.62
C ARG A 158 -3.33 2.87 2.31
N GLU A 159 -2.62 3.85 1.76
CA GLU A 159 -2.93 4.45 0.45
C GLU A 159 -2.94 3.39 -0.66
N CYS A 160 -1.95 2.50 -0.68
CA CYS A 160 -1.89 1.42 -1.65
C CYS A 160 -3.08 0.44 -1.52
N LEU A 161 -3.50 0.11 -0.29
CA LEU A 161 -4.69 -0.71 -0.06
C LEU A 161 -5.97 -0.02 -0.56
N GLU A 162 -6.10 1.29 -0.32
CA GLU A 162 -7.24 2.09 -0.77
C GLU A 162 -7.32 2.16 -2.29
N GLN A 163 -6.20 2.43 -2.96
CA GLN A 163 -6.11 2.40 -4.42
C GLN A 163 -6.53 1.03 -4.97
N ARG A 164 -6.07 -0.05 -4.33
CA ARG A 164 -6.45 -1.42 -4.74
C ARG A 164 -7.95 -1.68 -4.55
N ARG A 165 -8.56 -1.20 -3.45
CA ARG A 165 -10.01 -1.28 -3.22
C ARG A 165 -10.78 -0.56 -4.33
N GLN A 166 -10.35 0.64 -4.73
CA GLN A 166 -10.99 1.41 -5.80
C GLN A 166 -10.89 0.70 -7.16
N VAL A 167 -9.72 0.15 -7.51
CA VAL A 167 -9.53 -0.61 -8.77
C VAL A 167 -10.40 -1.87 -8.80
N THR A 168 -10.43 -2.62 -7.70
CA THR A 168 -11.23 -3.85 -7.60
C THR A 168 -12.73 -3.54 -7.68
N GLY A 169 -13.18 -2.45 -7.04
CA GLY A 169 -14.56 -1.96 -7.12
C GLY A 169 -14.96 -1.52 -8.53
N ARG A 170 -14.06 -0.84 -9.26
CA ARG A 170 -14.30 -0.45 -10.67
C ARG A 170 -14.39 -1.65 -11.61
N ARG A 171 -13.54 -2.67 -11.44
CA ARG A 171 -13.59 -3.92 -12.22
C ARG A 171 -14.87 -4.71 -12.00
N GLY A 172 -15.43 -4.70 -10.79
CA GLY A 172 -16.72 -5.34 -10.50
C GLY A 172 -17.91 -4.66 -11.16
N ARG A 173 -17.85 -3.33 -11.38
CA ARG A 173 -18.94 -2.54 -11.98
C ARG A 173 -18.96 -2.60 -13.51
N GLY A 174 -17.79 -2.74 -14.16
CA GLY A 174 -17.69 -2.85 -15.62
C GLY A 174 -18.11 -4.21 -16.19
N ARG A 175 -18.17 -5.26 -15.37
CA ARG A 175 -18.54 -6.62 -15.78
C ARG A 175 -20.05 -6.92 -15.70
N ARG A 176 -20.86 -5.95 -15.27
CA ARG A 176 -22.34 -6.04 -15.14
C ARG A 176 -23.09 -5.25 -16.22
N ARG A 177 -22.44 -4.89 -17.33
CA ARG A 177 -23.08 -4.28 -18.49
C ARG A 177 -22.94 -5.18 -19.70
#